data_AF-A0A3M5KWZ0-F1
#
_entry.id   AF-A0A3M5KWZ0-F1
#
_cell.length_a   1.000
_cell.length_b   1.000
_cell.length_c   1.000
_cell.angle_alpha   90.00
_cell.angle_beta   90.00
_cell.angle_gamma   90.00
#
_symmetry.space_group_name_H-M   'P 1'
#
loop_
_entity.id
_entity.type
_entity.pdbx_description
1 polymer ?
#
loop_
_entity_poly.entity_id
_entity_poly.type
_entity_poly.pdbx_seq_one_letter_code
_entity_poly.pdbx_strand_id
1 'polypeptide(L)'
;MKPHAKPSILPAYRSTLPQAGQVHLPGSQELFIVFVLDSRLQQDTLPIGDFPLCRLLLSNDSQYPWFILVPRRAEITEVFQLRAADQVQLWQETTALSRVLNELFDADKINVAALGNVVSQLHMHVIVRKRDDAAWPAPVWGKQAAIAYTDEQFSAIRQQLKPVLTNDFRFEEEQS
;
A
#
# COMPACT_ATOMS: atom_id res chain seq x y z
N MET A 1 -61.97 -5.99 11.28
CA MET A 1 -62.43 -4.96 10.32
C MET A 1 -61.25 -4.09 9.94
N LYS A 2 -60.82 -4.14 8.66
CA LYS A 2 -59.85 -3.21 8.05
C LYS A 2 -60.63 -2.08 7.38
N PRO A 3 -60.08 -0.86 7.29
CA PRO A 3 -60.28 -0.03 6.11
C PRO A 3 -59.01 -0.01 5.25
N HIS A 4 -59.21 -0.34 3.98
CA HIS A 4 -58.25 -0.27 2.90
C HIS A 4 -57.89 1.18 2.57
N ALA A 5 -56.60 1.53 2.58
CA ALA A 5 -56.09 2.71 1.90
C ALA A 5 -55.43 2.28 0.58
N LYS A 6 -55.88 2.90 -0.51
CA LYS A 6 -55.49 2.63 -1.91
C LYS A 6 -54.09 3.17 -2.21
N PRO A 7 -53.35 2.55 -3.15
CA PRO A 7 -52.01 3.00 -3.55
C PRO A 7 -52.10 4.24 -4.46
N SER A 8 -51.24 5.23 -4.22
CA SER A 8 -51.08 6.37 -5.12
C SER A 8 -50.20 5.98 -6.31
N ILE A 9 -50.74 6.18 -7.51
CA ILE A 9 -50.05 5.96 -8.78
C ILE A 9 -49.49 7.33 -9.18
N LEU A 10 -48.17 7.50 -9.09
CA LEU A 10 -47.48 8.63 -9.70
C LEU A 10 -47.24 8.34 -11.19
N PRO A 11 -47.47 9.30 -12.11
CA PRO A 11 -47.22 9.08 -13.52
C PRO A 11 -45.71 9.02 -13.81
N ALA A 12 -45.32 8.04 -14.63
CA ALA A 12 -43.97 7.87 -15.14
C ALA A 12 -43.62 9.04 -16.09
N TYR A 13 -42.73 9.92 -15.65
CA TYR A 13 -42.16 10.96 -16.51
C TYR A 13 -41.10 10.33 -17.42
N ARG A 14 -41.45 10.06 -18.68
CA ARG A 14 -40.47 9.71 -19.72
C ARG A 14 -39.66 10.96 -20.06
N SER A 15 -38.46 11.05 -19.49
CA SER A 15 -37.44 11.99 -19.93
C SER A 15 -36.86 11.50 -21.26
N THR A 16 -37.29 12.09 -22.37
CA THR A 16 -36.56 12.02 -23.65
C THR A 16 -35.44 13.04 -23.59
N LEU A 17 -34.30 12.67 -23.01
CA LEU A 17 -33.05 13.42 -23.22
C LEU A 17 -32.61 13.17 -24.67
N PRO A 18 -32.24 14.22 -25.44
CA PRO A 18 -31.56 14.01 -26.70
C PRO A 18 -30.24 13.28 -26.42
N GLN A 19 -29.90 12.27 -27.24
CA GLN A 19 -28.58 11.66 -27.22
C GLN A 19 -27.55 12.78 -27.31
N ALA A 20 -26.72 12.92 -26.27
CA ALA A 20 -25.58 13.80 -26.30
C ALA A 20 -24.68 13.33 -27.44
N GLY A 21 -24.74 14.03 -28.58
CA GLY A 21 -23.74 13.90 -29.62
C GLY A 21 -22.39 14.15 -28.98
N GLN A 22 -21.50 13.17 -29.05
CA GLN A 22 -20.11 13.34 -28.68
C GLN A 22 -19.54 14.43 -29.58
N VAL A 23 -19.42 15.64 -29.04
CA VAL A 23 -18.56 16.66 -29.62
C VAL A 23 -17.14 16.21 -29.30
N HIS A 24 -16.53 15.47 -30.22
CA HIS A 24 -15.11 15.16 -30.15
C HIS A 24 -14.34 16.45 -30.42
N LEU A 25 -13.86 17.10 -29.35
CA LEU A 25 -12.92 18.20 -29.46
C LEU A 25 -11.56 17.62 -29.86
N PRO A 26 -11.02 17.92 -31.07
CA PRO A 26 -9.70 17.44 -31.44
C PRO A 26 -8.66 18.23 -30.63
N GLY A 27 -7.96 17.57 -29.72
CA GLY A 27 -6.81 18.17 -29.00
C GLY A 27 -6.73 17.94 -27.49
N SER A 28 -7.65 17.19 -26.87
CA SER A 28 -7.46 16.78 -25.47
C SER A 28 -6.38 15.70 -25.39
N GLN A 29 -5.14 16.11 -25.11
CA GLN A 29 -4.09 15.19 -24.69
C GLN A 29 -4.51 14.53 -23.38
N GLU A 30 -4.68 13.21 -23.38
CA GLU A 30 -4.77 12.45 -22.13
C GLU A 30 -3.47 12.66 -21.36
N LEU A 31 -3.55 13.37 -20.25
CA LEU A 31 -2.47 13.43 -19.26
C LEU A 31 -2.35 12.04 -18.63
N PHE A 32 -1.34 11.27 -19.05
CA PHE A 32 -0.96 10.05 -18.36
C PHE A 32 -0.34 10.43 -17.02
N ILE A 33 -1.13 10.34 -15.95
CA ILE A 33 -0.61 10.53 -14.60
C ILE A 33 0.14 9.26 -14.20
N VAL A 34 1.46 9.37 -14.13
CA VAL A 34 2.37 8.25 -13.82
C VAL A 34 2.55 8.17 -12.30
N PHE A 35 2.65 6.95 -11.77
CA PHE A 35 3.06 6.75 -10.38
C PHE A 35 4.48 7.29 -10.15
N VAL A 36 4.63 8.15 -9.14
CA VAL A 36 5.91 8.63 -8.64
C VAL A 36 5.94 8.40 -7.14
N LEU A 37 7.00 7.81 -6.62
CA LEU A 37 7.16 7.59 -5.18
C LEU A 37 7.33 8.94 -4.48
N ASP A 38 6.65 9.15 -3.36
CA ASP A 38 6.78 10.36 -2.55
C ASP A 38 8.24 10.57 -2.12
N SER A 39 8.70 11.82 -2.14
CA SER A 39 10.10 12.16 -1.88
C SER A 39 10.54 11.83 -0.44
N ARG A 40 9.64 11.88 0.54
CA ARG A 40 9.95 11.48 1.92
C ARG A 40 10.08 9.97 2.03
N LEU A 41 9.19 9.20 1.38
CA LEU A 41 9.35 7.75 1.30
C LEU A 41 10.67 7.39 0.61
N GLN A 42 11.05 8.11 -0.45
CA GLN A 42 12.34 7.89 -1.10
C GLN A 42 13.55 8.18 -0.20
N GLN A 43 13.46 9.19 0.67
CA GLN A 43 14.54 9.59 1.58
C GLN A 43 14.65 8.67 2.81
N ASP A 44 13.52 8.26 3.36
CA ASP A 44 13.44 7.57 4.66
C ASP A 44 13.44 6.03 4.52
N THR A 45 13.59 5.51 3.29
CA THR A 45 13.52 4.07 3.02
C THR A 45 14.60 3.59 2.06
N LEU A 46 14.84 2.27 2.09
CA LEU A 46 15.72 1.55 1.19
C LEU A 46 14.86 0.65 0.27
N PRO A 47 15.01 0.72 -1.07
CA PRO A 47 14.18 -0.06 -1.99
C PRO A 47 14.57 -1.54 -1.99
N ILE A 48 13.57 -2.44 -1.88
CA ILE A 48 13.79 -3.89 -1.96
C ILE A 48 13.43 -4.43 -3.36
N GLY A 49 12.29 -3.98 -3.89
CA GLY A 49 11.78 -4.44 -5.18
C GLY A 49 10.28 -4.21 -5.33
N ASP A 50 9.65 -5.01 -6.18
CA ASP A 50 8.30 -4.82 -6.66
C ASP A 50 7.51 -6.14 -6.65
N PHE A 51 6.36 -6.15 -5.95
CA PHE A 51 5.25 -7.06 -6.18
C PHE A 51 4.43 -6.62 -7.40
N PRO A 52 3.40 -7.36 -7.88
CA PRO A 52 2.60 -6.95 -9.03
C PRO A 52 1.94 -5.57 -8.87
N LEU A 53 1.41 -5.25 -7.68
CA LEU A 53 0.84 -3.94 -7.37
C LEU A 53 1.81 -3.03 -6.62
N CYS A 54 2.40 -3.50 -5.53
CA CYS A 54 3.14 -2.65 -4.61
C CYS A 54 4.65 -2.64 -4.86
N ARG A 55 5.26 -1.46 -4.72
CA ARG A 55 6.68 -1.35 -4.43
C ARG A 55 6.91 -1.72 -2.97
N LEU A 56 7.90 -2.56 -2.70
CA LEU A 56 8.34 -2.93 -1.36
C LEU A 56 9.57 -2.12 -0.98
N LEU A 57 9.45 -1.40 0.14
CA LEU A 57 10.49 -0.60 0.75
C LEU A 57 10.80 -1.15 2.14
N LEU A 58 12.02 -0.94 2.60
CA LEU A 58 12.44 -1.14 3.99
C LEU A 58 12.61 0.24 4.63
N SER A 59 11.88 0.54 5.71
CA SER A 59 12.12 1.77 6.47
C SER A 59 13.57 1.79 6.96
N ASN A 60 14.27 2.92 6.82
CA ASN A 60 15.67 3.04 7.22
C ASN A 60 15.82 3.23 8.76
N ASP A 61 15.14 2.37 9.51
CA ASP A 61 15.21 2.29 10.97
C ASP A 61 15.48 0.83 11.38
N SER A 62 16.75 0.53 11.62
CA SER A 62 17.28 -0.79 11.97
C SER A 62 16.82 -1.34 13.32
N GLN A 63 16.13 -0.53 14.12
CA GLN A 63 15.58 -0.96 15.41
C GLN A 63 14.46 -1.99 15.25
N TYR A 64 13.81 -2.07 14.09
CA TYR A 64 12.73 -3.00 13.80
C TYR A 64 12.79 -3.43 12.33
N PRO A 65 12.58 -4.72 11.99
CA PRO A 65 12.33 -5.09 10.59
C PRO A 65 10.97 -4.50 10.14
N TRP A 66 11.03 -3.33 9.50
CA TRP A 66 9.88 -2.51 9.13
C TRP A 66 9.79 -2.34 7.63
N PHE A 67 8.85 -3.06 7.02
CA PHE A 67 8.60 -2.99 5.59
C PHE A 67 7.40 -2.11 5.26
N ILE A 68 7.41 -1.50 4.08
CA ILE A 68 6.37 -0.61 3.59
C ILE A 68 6.00 -1.01 2.17
N LEU A 69 4.71 -1.30 1.95
CA LEU A 69 4.14 -1.55 0.63
C LEU A 69 3.51 -0.26 0.10
N VAL A 70 3.90 0.17 -1.09
CA VAL A 70 3.36 1.36 -1.76
C VAL A 70 2.69 0.92 -3.07
N PRO A 71 1.34 0.90 -3.16
CA PRO A 71 0.65 0.60 -4.41
C PRO A 71 1.11 1.52 -5.54
N ARG A 72 1.57 0.97 -6.66
CA ARG A 72 2.02 1.74 -7.82
C ARG A 72 0.84 2.24 -8.66
N ARG A 73 0.05 3.13 -8.05
CA ARG A 73 -1.10 3.84 -8.64
C ARG A 73 -0.94 5.32 -8.32
N ALA A 74 -1.14 6.17 -9.32
CA ALA A 74 -1.03 7.61 -9.13
C ALA A 74 -2.19 8.15 -8.26
N GLU A 75 -1.89 9.19 -7.48
CA GLU A 75 -2.88 10.01 -6.75
C GLU A 75 -3.80 9.23 -5.78
N ILE A 76 -3.33 8.08 -5.27
CA ILE A 76 -4.03 7.34 -4.22
C ILE A 76 -3.50 7.77 -2.85
N THR A 77 -4.40 8.23 -2.00
CA THR A 77 -4.13 8.55 -0.59
C THR A 77 -4.76 7.55 0.37
N GLU A 78 -5.83 6.87 -0.05
CA GLU A 78 -6.63 5.99 0.81
C GLU A 78 -6.90 4.64 0.13
N VAL A 79 -6.99 3.57 0.93
CA VAL A 79 -7.27 2.21 0.40
C VAL A 79 -8.58 2.16 -0.40
N PHE A 80 -9.62 2.87 0.04
CA PHE A 80 -10.93 2.86 -0.64
C PHE A 80 -10.93 3.55 -2.01
N GLN A 81 -9.89 4.33 -2.33
CA GLN A 81 -9.73 4.96 -3.64
C GLN A 81 -9.14 4.00 -4.68
N LEU A 82 -8.50 2.90 -4.24
CA LEU A 82 -8.07 1.85 -5.14
C LEU A 82 -9.29 1.18 -5.79
N ARG A 83 -9.12 0.71 -7.04
CA ARG A 83 -10.11 -0.17 -7.66
C ARG A 83 -10.28 -1.44 -6.82
N ALA A 84 -11.47 -2.05 -6.84
CA ALA A 84 -11.76 -3.24 -6.04
C ALA A 84 -10.73 -4.38 -6.23
N ALA A 85 -10.28 -4.61 -7.47
CA ALA A 85 -9.23 -5.59 -7.75
C ALA A 85 -7.87 -5.22 -7.11
N ASP A 86 -7.51 -3.94 -7.12
CA ASP A 86 -6.26 -3.46 -6.50
C ASP A 86 -6.35 -3.51 -4.96
N GLN A 87 -7.53 -3.30 -4.36
CA GLN A 87 -7.72 -3.51 -2.91
C GLN A 87 -7.52 -4.97 -2.50
N VAL A 88 -8.05 -5.92 -3.29
CA VAL A 88 -7.83 -7.35 -3.08
C VAL A 88 -6.34 -7.70 -3.23
N GLN A 89 -5.70 -7.21 -4.28
CA GLN A 89 -4.28 -7.45 -4.53
C GLN A 89 -3.39 -6.87 -3.41
N LEU A 90 -3.68 -5.66 -2.93
CA LEU A 90 -2.97 -5.06 -1.79
C LEU A 90 -3.04 -5.97 -0.56
N TRP A 91 -4.21 -6.52 -0.25
CA TRP A 91 -4.37 -7.43 0.89
C TRP A 91 -3.67 -8.77 0.68
N GLN A 92 -3.66 -9.31 -0.54
CA GLN A 92 -2.92 -10.52 -0.87
C GLN A 92 -1.42 -10.33 -0.67
N GLU A 93 -0.85 -9.23 -1.19
CA GLU A 93 0.57 -8.88 -1.03
C GLU A 93 0.93 -8.63 0.44
N THR A 94 0.10 -7.86 1.15
CA THR A 94 0.28 -7.57 2.59
C THR A 94 0.28 -8.86 3.41
N THR A 95 -0.64 -9.78 3.12
CA THR A 95 -0.75 -11.05 3.85
C THR A 95 0.41 -11.99 3.53
N ALA A 96 0.81 -12.09 2.27
CA ALA A 96 1.95 -12.90 1.86
C ALA A 96 3.25 -12.41 2.52
N LEU A 97 3.51 -11.09 2.44
CA LEU A 97 4.66 -10.47 3.10
C LEU A 97 4.62 -10.69 4.61
N SER A 98 3.48 -10.48 5.26
CA SER A 98 3.34 -10.67 6.71
C SER A 98 3.72 -12.09 7.15
N ARG A 99 3.32 -13.13 6.40
CA ARG A 99 3.69 -14.52 6.72
C ARG A 99 5.18 -14.76 6.56
N VAL A 100 5.75 -14.33 5.44
CA VAL A 100 7.19 -14.44 5.17
C VAL A 100 8.00 -13.76 6.28
N LEU A 101 7.64 -12.53 6.65
CA LEU A 101 8.35 -11.79 7.69
C LEU A 101 8.19 -12.40 9.08
N ASN A 102 7.00 -12.94 9.38
CA ASN A 102 6.76 -13.63 10.66
C ASN A 102 7.70 -14.81 10.83
N GLU A 103 7.82 -15.66 9.81
CA GLU A 103 8.68 -16.84 9.83
C GLU A 103 10.17 -16.47 9.75
N LEU A 104 10.53 -15.57 8.83
CA LEU A 104 11.92 -15.22 8.56
C LEU A 104 12.60 -14.55 9.75
N PHE A 105 11.88 -13.67 10.46
CA PHE A 105 12.43 -12.90 11.57
C PHE A 105 12.04 -13.45 12.94
N ASP A 106 11.34 -14.59 13.01
CA ASP A 106 10.80 -15.18 14.24
C ASP A 106 10.05 -14.12 15.07
N ALA A 107 8.98 -13.58 14.48
CA ALA A 107 8.21 -12.49 15.06
C ALA A 107 7.31 -13.00 16.19
N ASP A 108 7.24 -12.25 17.30
CA ASP A 108 6.19 -12.47 18.31
C ASP A 108 4.84 -11.96 17.79
N LYS A 109 4.85 -10.91 16.96
CA LYS A 109 3.65 -10.31 16.38
C LYS A 109 3.99 -9.53 15.11
N ILE A 110 3.08 -9.55 14.13
CA ILE A 110 3.10 -8.59 13.01
C ILE A 110 2.13 -7.44 13.30
N ASN A 111 2.57 -6.20 13.07
CA ASN A 111 1.71 -5.01 13.02
C ASN A 111 1.53 -4.59 11.56
N VAL A 112 0.27 -4.32 11.18
CA VAL A 112 -0.09 -3.85 9.83
C VAL A 112 -0.94 -2.59 9.98
N ALA A 113 -0.62 -1.54 9.24
CA ALA A 113 -1.37 -0.28 9.28
C ALA A 113 -1.18 0.55 8.00
N ALA A 114 -2.25 1.21 7.57
CA ALA A 114 -2.20 2.35 6.66
C ALA A 114 -2.60 3.59 7.47
N LEU A 115 -1.69 4.56 7.59
CA LEU A 115 -1.91 5.79 8.37
C LEU A 115 -1.97 7.01 7.45
N GLY A 116 -0.82 7.52 7.01
CA GLY A 116 -0.77 8.56 5.97
C GLY A 116 -0.93 10.02 6.45
N ASN A 117 -0.88 10.30 7.75
CA ASN A 117 -1.05 11.68 8.27
C ASN A 117 0.09 12.65 7.86
N VAL A 118 1.31 12.14 7.62
CA VAL A 118 2.50 12.94 7.27
C VAL A 118 2.85 12.84 5.79
N VAL A 119 2.77 11.63 5.22
CA VAL A 119 2.92 11.36 3.79
C VAL A 119 1.56 10.87 3.30
N SER A 120 0.91 11.64 2.43
CA SER A 120 -0.44 11.36 1.97
C SER A 120 -0.51 10.21 0.98
N GLN A 121 0.55 9.94 0.20
CA GLN A 121 0.59 8.82 -0.73
C GLN A 121 0.32 7.52 0.03
N LEU A 122 -0.65 6.72 -0.44
CA LEU A 122 -1.04 5.47 0.21
C LEU A 122 0.16 4.54 0.36
N HIS A 123 0.40 4.11 1.58
CA HIS A 123 1.39 3.12 1.93
C HIS A 123 0.90 2.27 3.11
N MET A 124 1.24 0.99 3.09
CA MET A 124 0.88 0.01 4.11
C MET A 124 2.15 -0.44 4.83
N HIS A 125 2.23 -0.17 6.13
CA HIS A 125 3.32 -0.65 6.97
C HIS A 125 3.08 -2.12 7.34
N VAL A 126 4.14 -2.93 7.29
CA VAL A 126 4.19 -4.32 7.76
C VAL A 126 5.43 -4.47 8.64
N ILE A 127 5.22 -4.61 9.95
CA ILE A 127 6.28 -4.45 10.96
C ILE A 127 6.40 -5.72 11.79
N VAL A 128 7.61 -6.25 11.85
CA VAL A 128 7.98 -7.34 12.77
C VAL A 128 8.12 -6.76 14.17
N ARG A 129 7.41 -7.34 15.13
CA ARG A 129 7.49 -6.96 16.56
C ARG A 129 8.01 -8.12 17.38
N LYS A 130 8.83 -7.79 18.37
CA LYS A 130 9.32 -8.72 19.40
C LYS A 130 9.08 -8.15 20.78
N ARG A 131 8.88 -9.00 21.78
CA ARG A 131 8.62 -8.54 23.15
C ARG A 131 9.76 -7.72 23.76
N ASP A 132 10.97 -7.88 23.22
CA ASP A 132 12.19 -7.17 23.61
C ASP A 132 12.56 -6.02 22.64
N ASP A 133 11.70 -5.67 21.69
CA ASP A 133 11.95 -4.53 20.78
C ASP A 133 11.84 -3.18 21.50
N ALA A 134 12.48 -2.15 20.92
CA ALA A 134 12.63 -0.83 21.55
C ALA A 134 11.30 -0.06 21.80
N ALA A 135 10.17 -0.55 21.28
CA ALA A 135 8.86 0.07 21.45
C ALA A 135 7.84 -0.83 22.17
N TRP A 136 8.10 -2.10 22.42
CA TRP A 136 7.10 -3.02 22.96
C TRP A 136 6.56 -2.57 24.34
N PRO A 137 5.23 -2.65 24.61
CA PRO A 137 4.13 -3.06 23.72
C PRO A 137 3.49 -1.90 22.93
N ALA A 138 4.09 -0.71 22.96
CA ALA A 138 3.58 0.47 22.28
C ALA A 138 3.78 0.40 20.75
N PRO A 139 3.09 1.26 19.99
CA PRO A 139 3.36 1.46 18.56
C PRO A 139 4.78 2.00 18.33
N VAL A 140 5.39 1.69 17.18
CA VAL A 140 6.76 2.13 16.85
C VAL A 140 6.84 3.60 16.44
N TRP A 141 5.76 4.16 15.87
CA TRP A 141 5.77 5.51 15.29
C TRP A 141 6.11 6.59 16.32
N GLY A 142 7.22 7.30 16.11
CA GLY A 142 7.65 8.42 16.96
C GLY A 142 8.14 8.00 18.36
N LYS A 143 8.35 6.70 18.61
CA LYS A 143 8.76 6.21 19.92
C LYS A 143 10.24 6.47 20.23
N GLN A 144 11.10 6.28 19.24
CA GLN A 144 12.54 6.52 19.29
C GLN A 144 12.97 7.25 18.02
N ALA A 145 14.15 7.88 18.05
CA ALA A 145 14.79 8.37 16.84
C ALA A 145 15.23 7.17 15.98
N ALA A 146 15.08 7.27 14.66
CA ALA A 146 15.46 6.21 13.73
C ALA A 146 16.98 5.98 13.74
N ILE A 147 17.41 4.72 13.64
CA ILE A 147 18.81 4.34 13.48
C ILE A 147 18.98 3.72 12.09
N ALA A 148 19.71 4.39 11.19
CA ALA A 148 19.91 3.90 9.84
C ALA A 148 20.59 2.51 9.80
N TYR A 149 20.23 1.70 8.81
CA TYR A 149 20.96 0.48 8.48
C TYR A 149 22.35 0.81 7.92
N THR A 150 23.33 -0.05 8.19
CA THR A 150 24.56 -0.10 7.38
C THR A 150 24.31 -0.85 6.08
N ASP A 151 25.19 -0.67 5.10
CA ASP A 151 25.12 -1.37 3.80
C ASP A 151 25.17 -2.89 3.98
N GLU A 152 25.97 -3.40 4.94
CA GLU A 152 26.05 -4.83 5.26
C GLU A 152 24.74 -5.35 5.84
N GLN A 153 24.11 -4.60 6.76
CA GLN A 153 22.83 -5.00 7.33
C GLN A 153 21.73 -5.03 6.27
N PHE A 154 21.69 -4.02 5.40
CA PHE A 154 20.74 -3.97 4.29
C PHE A 154 20.95 -5.12 3.31
N SER A 155 22.20 -5.39 2.93
CA SER A 155 22.57 -6.51 2.06
C SER A 155 22.16 -7.86 2.67
N ALA A 156 22.41 -8.06 3.97
CA ALA A 156 22.02 -9.27 4.69
C ALA A 156 20.49 -9.48 4.68
N ILE A 157 19.70 -8.42 4.89
CA ILE A 157 18.22 -8.49 4.79
C ILE A 157 17.81 -8.92 3.38
N ARG A 158 18.38 -8.31 2.34
CA ARG A 158 18.06 -8.68 0.95
C ARG A 158 18.43 -10.13 0.66
N GLN A 159 19.57 -10.61 1.15
CA GLN A 159 19.98 -12.00 0.97
C GLN A 159 19.01 -12.98 1.65
N GLN A 160 18.50 -12.64 2.84
CA GLN A 160 17.49 -13.44 3.54
C GLN A 160 16.14 -13.47 2.81
N LEU A 161 15.76 -12.39 2.12
CA LEU A 161 14.51 -12.29 1.38
C LEU A 161 14.55 -13.01 0.02
N LYS A 162 15.70 -13.02 -0.67
CA LYS A 162 15.88 -13.65 -1.99
C LYS A 162 15.29 -15.09 -2.10
N PRO A 163 15.52 -16.02 -1.16
CA PRO A 163 14.98 -17.38 -1.27
C PRO A 163 13.48 -17.51 -0.97
N VAL A 164 12.85 -16.52 -0.34
CA VAL A 164 11.44 -16.61 0.14
C VAL A 164 10.47 -15.74 -0.66
N LEU A 165 10.95 -14.72 -1.37
CA LEU A 165 10.15 -13.90 -2.28
C LEU A 165 10.39 -14.34 -3.74
N THR A 166 9.73 -15.42 -4.19
CA THR A 166 10.09 -16.10 -5.45
C THR A 166 9.08 -16.01 -6.59
N ASN A 167 7.77 -16.08 -6.32
CA ASN A 167 6.81 -16.37 -7.39
C ASN A 167 6.31 -15.15 -8.15
N ASP A 168 6.22 -13.99 -7.51
CA ASP A 168 5.67 -12.75 -8.10
C ASP A 168 6.40 -11.51 -7.61
N PHE A 169 7.69 -11.63 -7.31
CA PHE A 169 8.49 -10.52 -6.79
C PHE A 169 9.71 -10.27 -7.66
N ARG A 170 9.91 -9.01 -8.05
CA ARG A 170 11.10 -8.55 -8.76
C ARG A 170 11.94 -7.70 -7.82
N PHE A 171 13.14 -8.17 -7.49
CA PHE A 171 14.08 -7.37 -6.71
C PHE A 171 14.55 -6.14 -7.50
N GLU A 172 14.76 -5.03 -6.79
CA GLU A 172 15.46 -3.87 -7.35
C GLU A 172 16.91 -4.28 -7.70
N GLU A 173 17.47 -3.78 -8.79
CA GLU A 173 18.86 -4.08 -9.14
C GLU A 173 19.82 -3.44 -8.13
N GLU A 174 20.93 -4.13 -7.82
CA GLU A 174 22.02 -3.52 -7.04
C GLU A 174 22.71 -2.49 -7.94
N GLN A 175 22.60 -1.20 -7.60
CA GLN A 175 23.39 -0.16 -8.27
C GLN A 175 24.87 -0.47 -7.96
N SER A 176 25.60 -0.90 -9.00
CA SER A 176 27.02 -1.23 -8.94
C SER A 176 27.91 0.00 -8.76
#